data_AF-A0A7C5NX57-F1
#
_entry.id   AF-A0A7C5NX57-F1
#
_cell.length_a   1.000
_cell.length_b   1.000
_cell.length_c   1.000
_cell.angle_alpha   90.00
_cell.angle_beta   90.00
_cell.angle_gamma   90.00
#
_symmetry.space_group_name_H-M   'P 1'
#
loop_
_entity.id
_entity.type
_entity.pdbx_description
1 polymer ?
#
loop_
_entity_poly.entity_id
_entity_poly.type
_entity_poly.pdbx_seq_one_letter_code
_entity_poly.pdbx_strand_id
1 'polypeptide(L)'
;MKLLGSHRGAGAVAVGLALMLAACSRNQAAPENRRIAFETYRDGNAEVYLMNEDGSELINLTQNEGYDGTPAWSPDGQRIAFTSERTGNPEIFVMSVDGSQVEQLTDGGGFNV
;
A
#
# COMPACT_ATOMS: atom_id res chain seq x y z
N MET A 1 53.65 -52.89 11.95
CA MET A 1 54.07 -51.52 12.28
C MET A 1 53.50 -50.52 11.25
N LYS A 2 52.31 -49.98 11.51
CA LYS A 2 51.84 -48.60 11.21
C LYS A 2 50.37 -48.52 11.66
N LEU A 3 50.09 -47.54 12.52
CA LEU A 3 48.85 -47.36 13.27
C LEU A 3 47.77 -46.60 12.47
N LEU A 4 46.53 -46.97 12.74
CA LEU A 4 45.27 -46.20 12.88
C LEU A 4 44.91 -45.03 11.94
N GLY A 5 43.63 -45.04 11.52
CA GLY A 5 42.86 -43.89 11.06
C GLY A 5 41.35 -44.19 11.09
N SER A 6 40.69 -43.79 12.17
CA SER A 6 39.26 -43.96 12.46
C SER A 6 38.42 -42.87 11.77
N HIS A 7 37.28 -43.21 11.16
CA HIS A 7 36.12 -42.32 11.11
C HIS A 7 34.82 -43.11 11.34
N ARG A 8 34.12 -42.72 12.41
CA ARG A 8 32.75 -43.09 12.75
C ARG A 8 31.76 -42.31 11.87
N GLY A 9 30.61 -42.91 11.57
CA GLY A 9 29.42 -42.25 11.03
C GLY A 9 28.40 -43.32 10.62
N ALA A 10 27.59 -43.82 11.55
CA ALA A 10 26.24 -43.32 11.87
C ALA A 10 25.24 -43.60 10.73
N GLY A 11 24.29 -44.50 11.01
CA GLY A 11 23.29 -44.95 10.06
C GLY A 11 22.19 -43.94 9.76
N ALA A 12 21.46 -44.22 8.70
CA ALA A 12 20.08 -43.80 8.53
C ALA A 12 19.41 -44.78 7.56
N VAL A 13 18.53 -45.62 8.12
CA VAL A 13 17.52 -46.35 7.35
C VAL A 13 16.48 -45.31 6.94
N ALA A 14 16.41 -44.96 5.65
CA ALA A 14 15.33 -44.13 5.14
C ALA A 14 14.22 -45.04 4.60
N VAL A 15 13.17 -45.21 5.40
CA VAL A 15 11.92 -45.88 5.04
C VAL A 15 11.00 -44.87 4.35
N GLY A 16 10.39 -45.27 3.24
CA GLY A 16 8.99 -44.96 2.93
C GLY A 16 8.68 -43.58 2.32
N LEU A 17 8.57 -43.59 1.00
CA LEU A 17 7.68 -42.80 0.14
C LEU A 17 6.60 -41.95 0.84
N ALA A 18 6.67 -40.63 0.65
CA ALA A 18 5.51 -39.74 0.68
C ALA A 18 5.56 -38.82 -0.57
N LEU A 19 4.96 -39.29 -1.67
CA LEU A 19 4.59 -38.44 -2.78
C LEU A 19 3.36 -37.63 -2.35
N MET A 20 3.56 -36.44 -1.76
CA MET A 20 2.48 -35.46 -1.61
C MET A 20 2.46 -34.58 -2.87
N LEU A 21 1.91 -35.12 -3.95
CA LEU A 21 1.46 -34.30 -5.08
C LEU A 21 0.14 -33.63 -4.69
N ALA A 22 0.27 -32.42 -4.14
CA ALA A 22 -0.70 -31.36 -4.30
C ALA A 22 0.04 -30.03 -4.21
N ALA A 23 0.79 -29.70 -5.26
CA ALA A 23 0.81 -28.31 -5.69
C ALA A 23 -0.59 -28.02 -6.27
N CYS A 24 -1.61 -27.89 -5.41
CA CYS A 24 -2.70 -27.00 -5.76
C CYS A 24 -1.98 -25.68 -6.00
N SER A 25 -2.03 -25.18 -7.25
CA SER A 25 -1.34 -23.98 -7.68
C SER A 25 -1.21 -22.99 -6.52
N ARG A 26 -0.02 -22.89 -5.91
CA ARG A 26 0.35 -21.65 -5.24
C ARG A 26 0.61 -20.67 -6.38
N ASN A 27 -0.47 -20.25 -7.04
CA ASN A 27 -0.65 -18.84 -7.32
C ASN A 27 -0.82 -18.17 -5.97
N GLN A 28 0.26 -18.09 -5.19
CA GLN A 28 0.39 -16.96 -4.32
C GLN A 28 0.64 -15.83 -5.31
N ALA A 29 -0.44 -15.17 -5.74
CA ALA A 29 -0.30 -13.82 -6.24
C ALA A 29 0.60 -13.11 -5.22
N ALA A 30 1.58 -12.35 -5.69
CA ALA A 30 2.26 -11.40 -4.82
C ALA A 30 1.17 -10.68 -4.02
N PRO A 31 1.37 -10.31 -2.75
CA PRO A 31 0.45 -9.37 -2.14
C PRO A 31 0.45 -8.15 -3.06
N GLU A 32 -0.59 -8.02 -3.87
CA GLU A 32 -0.88 -6.80 -4.59
C GLU A 32 -1.12 -5.82 -3.44
N ASN A 33 -0.13 -4.97 -3.13
CA ASN A 33 -0.21 -4.04 -2.01
C ASN A 33 -1.38 -3.09 -2.26
N ARG A 34 -2.57 -3.54 -1.87
CA ARG A 34 -3.82 -2.86 -2.10
C ARG A 34 -3.90 -1.78 -1.05
N ARG A 35 -4.01 -0.54 -1.51
CA ARG A 35 -4.04 0.62 -0.65
C ARG A 35 -5.43 1.24 -0.67
N ILE A 36 -5.80 1.86 0.43
CA ILE A 36 -7.06 2.55 0.63
C ILE A 36 -6.73 4.02 0.86
N ALA A 37 -7.26 4.89 0.00
CA ALA A 37 -7.29 6.33 0.24
C ALA A 37 -8.64 6.69 0.84
N PHE A 38 -8.66 7.47 1.92
CA PHE A 38 -9.88 7.81 2.62
C PHE A 38 -9.77 9.15 3.35
N GLU A 39 -10.91 9.81 3.54
CA GLU A 39 -11.04 11.05 4.29
C GLU A 39 -11.23 10.76 5.78
N THR A 40 -10.63 11.59 6.64
CA THR A 40 -10.80 11.49 8.10
C THR A 40 -10.54 12.84 8.78
N TYR A 41 -11.26 13.10 9.88
CA TYR A 41 -11.15 14.32 10.69
C TYR A 41 -10.22 14.17 11.92
N ARG A 42 -9.24 13.27 11.86
CA ARG A 42 -8.52 12.84 13.08
C ARG A 42 -7.51 13.86 13.60
N ASP A 43 -7.05 14.77 12.74
CA ASP A 43 -6.00 15.74 13.05
C ASP A 43 -6.53 17.19 13.14
N GLY A 44 -7.86 17.37 13.21
CA GLY A 44 -8.51 18.67 13.49
C GLY A 44 -9.26 19.28 12.29
N ASN A 45 -8.95 18.85 11.07
CA ASN A 45 -9.65 19.13 9.82
C ASN A 45 -9.78 17.83 9.00
N ALA A 46 -10.57 17.87 7.92
CA ALA A 46 -10.64 16.74 6.99
C ALA A 46 -9.35 16.67 6.17
N GLU A 47 -8.74 15.49 6.14
CA GLU A 47 -7.53 15.23 5.38
C GLU A 47 -7.63 13.86 4.67
N VAL A 48 -6.89 13.72 3.57
CA VAL A 48 -6.77 12.47 2.81
C VAL A 48 -5.64 11.62 3.37
N TYR A 49 -5.98 10.43 3.84
CA TYR A 49 -5.02 9.43 4.32
C TYR A 49 -4.91 8.27 3.38
N LEU A 50 -3.76 7.60 3.45
CA LEU A 50 -3.46 6.36 2.76
C LEU A 50 -3.10 5.28 3.78
N MET A 51 -3.55 4.05 3.56
CA MET A 51 -3.09 2.88 4.31
C MET A 51 -3.12 1.64 3.42
N ASN A 52 -2.45 0.58 3.84
CA ASN A 52 -2.63 -0.75 3.27
C ASN A 52 -4.01 -1.32 3.64
N GLU A 53 -4.51 -2.28 2.86
CA GLU A 53 -5.80 -2.93 3.09
C GLU A 53 -5.88 -3.66 4.44
N ASP A 54 -4.73 -4.05 5.01
CA ASP A 54 -4.64 -4.62 6.37
C ASP A 54 -4.59 -3.55 7.49
N GLY A 55 -4.64 -2.27 7.13
CA GLY A 55 -4.59 -1.12 8.04
C GLY A 55 -3.18 -0.68 8.43
N SER A 56 -2.12 -1.33 7.92
CA SER A 56 -0.74 -0.90 8.13
C SER A 56 -0.37 0.31 7.26
N GLU A 57 0.79 0.90 7.54
CA GLU A 57 1.36 2.03 6.76
C GLU A 57 0.40 3.21 6.60
N LEU A 58 -0.32 3.54 7.68
CA LEU A 58 -1.20 4.70 7.71
C LEU A 58 -0.40 6.01 7.63
N ILE A 59 -0.63 6.80 6.59
CA ILE A 59 0.07 8.05 6.30
C ILE A 59 -0.96 9.13 5.98
N ASN A 60 -0.75 10.34 6.51
CA ASN A 60 -1.49 11.52 6.10
C ASN A 60 -0.85 12.09 4.81
N LEU A 61 -1.59 12.11 3.70
CA LEU A 61 -1.09 12.63 2.42
C LEU A 61 -1.27 14.13 2.26
N THR A 62 -2.16 14.74 3.04
CA THR A 62 -2.48 16.16 2.95
C THR A 62 -2.33 16.83 4.31
N GLN A 63 -1.67 17.99 4.33
CA GLN A 63 -1.36 18.69 5.57
C GLN A 63 -1.50 20.19 5.33
N ASN A 64 -2.72 20.69 5.44
CA ASN A 64 -3.00 22.12 5.34
C ASN A 64 -4.19 22.49 6.23
N GLU A 65 -4.52 23.78 6.31
CA GLU A 65 -5.61 24.24 7.20
C GLU A 65 -7.01 24.05 6.59
N GLY A 66 -7.10 23.81 5.28
CA GLY A 66 -8.36 23.65 4.55
C GLY A 66 -8.97 22.25 4.66
N TYR A 67 -10.22 22.10 4.22
CA TYR A 67 -10.82 20.79 3.98
C TYR A 67 -10.11 20.10 2.81
N ASP A 68 -9.65 18.87 3.01
CA ASP A 68 -9.21 17.96 1.96
C ASP A 68 -9.97 16.64 2.05
N GLY A 69 -10.67 16.26 0.97
CA GLY A 69 -11.56 15.10 1.02
C GLY A 69 -11.95 14.53 -0.32
N THR A 70 -12.92 13.61 -0.28
CA THR A 70 -13.48 12.91 -1.45
C THR A 70 -12.41 12.32 -2.41
N PRO A 71 -11.46 11.49 -1.91
CA PRO A 71 -10.39 10.97 -2.76
C PRO A 71 -10.88 9.97 -3.81
N ALA A 72 -10.35 10.06 -5.03
CA ALA A 72 -10.61 9.16 -6.13
C ALA A 72 -9.29 8.71 -6.78
N TRP A 73 -9.14 7.40 -6.99
CA TRP A 73 -7.95 6.81 -7.61
C TRP A 73 -7.96 6.97 -9.13
N SER A 74 -6.80 7.24 -9.72
CA SER A 74 -6.61 7.04 -11.16
C SER A 74 -6.69 5.55 -11.52
N PRO A 75 -7.10 5.19 -12.75
CA PRO A 75 -7.23 3.78 -13.15
C PRO A 75 -5.94 2.96 -13.07
N ASP A 76 -4.78 3.61 -13.18
CA ASP A 76 -3.47 3.00 -13.07
C ASP A 76 -2.94 2.96 -11.61
N GLY A 77 -3.67 3.51 -10.65
CA GLY A 77 -3.31 3.51 -9.23
C GLY A 77 -2.12 4.41 -8.87
N GLN A 78 -1.68 5.29 -9.78
CA GLN A 78 -0.51 6.15 -9.55
C GLN A 78 -0.86 7.52 -8.97
N ARG A 79 -2.11 7.96 -9.12
CA ARG A 79 -2.56 9.28 -8.70
C ARG A 79 -3.87 9.23 -7.92
N ILE A 80 -4.08 10.26 -7.13
CA ILE A 80 -5.30 10.52 -6.38
C ILE A 80 -5.80 11.90 -6.75
N ALA A 81 -7.04 11.99 -7.23
CA ALA A 81 -7.79 13.24 -7.31
C ALA A 81 -8.55 13.46 -5.99
N PHE A 82 -8.64 14.69 -5.53
CA PHE A 82 -9.31 15.03 -4.28
C PHE A 82 -9.79 16.49 -4.30
N THR A 83 -10.78 16.81 -3.47
CA THR A 83 -11.27 18.17 -3.28
C THR A 83 -10.43 18.85 -2.22
N SER A 84 -10.03 20.10 -2.43
CA SER A 84 -9.30 20.91 -1.45
C SER A 84 -9.81 22.34 -1.36
N GLU A 85 -9.89 22.89 -0.15
CA GLU A 85 -10.19 24.30 0.12
C GLU A 85 -8.93 25.16 0.34
N ARG A 86 -7.73 24.62 0.10
CA ARG A 86 -6.45 25.32 0.38
C ARG A 86 -6.25 26.66 -0.34
N THR A 87 -7.05 26.94 -1.37
CA THR A 87 -7.05 28.19 -2.14
C THR A 87 -8.20 29.15 -1.77
N GLY A 88 -9.03 28.80 -0.78
CA GLY A 88 -10.12 29.64 -0.27
C GLY A 88 -11.52 29.25 -0.77
N ASN A 89 -11.63 28.33 -1.73
CA ASN A 89 -12.86 27.69 -2.18
C ASN A 89 -12.56 26.23 -2.58
N PRO A 90 -13.54 25.31 -2.56
CA PRO A 90 -13.36 23.93 -3.01
C PRO A 90 -12.97 23.84 -4.49
N GLU A 91 -11.80 23.27 -4.72
CA GLU A 91 -11.23 23.00 -6.03
C GLU A 91 -10.73 21.54 -6.13
N ILE A 92 -10.63 21.03 -7.35
CA ILE A 92 -10.09 19.69 -7.61
C ILE A 92 -8.58 19.76 -7.74
N PHE A 93 -7.91 18.96 -6.94
CA PHE A 93 -6.48 18.74 -7.00
C PHE A 93 -6.18 17.29 -7.39
N VAL A 94 -4.98 17.08 -7.92
CA VAL A 94 -4.41 15.75 -8.15
C VAL A 94 -3.04 15.67 -7.52
N MET A 95 -2.68 14.51 -6.99
CA MET A 95 -1.34 14.23 -6.49
C MET A 95 -0.89 12.82 -6.87
N SER A 96 0.41 12.58 -6.78
CA SER A 96 0.96 11.21 -6.80
C SER A 96 0.52 10.46 -5.55
N VAL A 97 0.44 9.13 -5.63
CA VAL A 97 -0.01 8.28 -4.52
C VAL A 97 0.86 8.38 -3.26
N ASP A 98 2.10 8.86 -3.38
CA ASP A 98 2.99 9.13 -2.25
C ASP A 98 2.80 10.52 -1.62
N GLY A 99 1.80 11.29 -2.08
CA GLY A 99 1.52 12.66 -1.65
C GLY A 99 2.33 13.73 -2.38
N SER A 100 3.24 13.34 -3.27
CA SER A 100 4.07 14.30 -4.03
C SER A 100 3.35 14.86 -5.27
N GLN A 101 3.96 15.86 -5.91
CA GLN A 101 3.51 16.42 -7.18
C GLN A 101 2.04 16.87 -7.17
N VAL A 102 1.67 17.65 -6.14
CA VAL A 102 0.31 18.16 -6.02
C VAL A 102 0.07 19.27 -7.06
N GLU A 103 -0.99 19.14 -7.83
CA GLU A 103 -1.39 20.04 -8.92
C GLU A 103 -2.87 20.40 -8.78
N GLN A 104 -3.20 21.68 -8.97
CA GLN A 104 -4.58 22.17 -9.03
C GLN A 104 -5.12 21.98 -10.45
N LEU A 105 -6.27 21.33 -10.60
CA LEU A 105 -6.91 21.07 -11.90
C LEU A 105 -8.04 22.05 -12.24
N THR A 106 -8.63 22.67 -11.23
CA THR A 106 -9.71 23.68 -11.40
C THR A 106 -9.38 24.94 -10.62
N ASP A 107 -9.64 26.10 -11.21
CA ASP A 107 -9.37 27.43 -10.63
C ASP A 107 -10.49 28.46 -10.89
N GLY A 108 -11.61 27.99 -11.45
CA GLY A 108 -12.77 28.82 -11.70
C GLY A 108 -13.56 28.97 -10.40
N GLY A 109 -13.85 30.21 -9.99
CA GLY A 109 -14.43 30.55 -8.67
C GLY A 109 -15.85 30.02 -8.34
N GLY A 110 -16.29 28.93 -8.95
CA GLY A 110 -17.39 28.09 -8.48
C GLY A 110 -16.91 27.01 -7.49
N PHE A 111 -17.86 26.20 -7.02
CA PHE A 111 -17.57 25.02 -6.20
C PHE A 111 -17.29 23.82 -7.11
N ASN A 112 -16.11 23.22 -6.99
CA ASN A 112 -15.76 21.99 -7.71
C ASN A 112 -15.51 20.88 -6.69
N VAL A 113 -16.35 19.84 -6.73
CA VAL A 113 -16.36 18.70 -5.79
C VAL A 113 -16.66 17.39 -6.51
#